data_AF-A0AAX1CL92-F1
#
_entry.id   AF-A0AAX1CL92-F1
#
_cell.length_a   1.000
_cell.length_b   1.000
_cell.length_c   1.000
_cell.angle_alpha   90.00
_cell.angle_beta   90.00
_cell.angle_gamma   90.00
#
_symmetry.space_group_name_H-M   'P 1'
#
loop_
_entity.id
_entity.type
_entity.pdbx_description
1 polymer ?
#
loop_
_entity_poly.entity_id
_entity_poly.type
_entity_poly.pdbx_seq_one_letter_code
_entity_poly.pdbx_strand_id
1 'polypeptide(L)' 'MAGRAAGFGGQLAGCAIACVVGGIAVVYAFGVPWLATVTKMGLAKAATAVVVFVPGDLIKAALAAWVATRVERVWPMRGR' A
#
# COMPACT_ATOMS: atom_id res chain seq x y z
N MET A 1 -26.96 15.19 2.63
CA MET A 1 -25.50 15.01 2.78
C MET A 1 -24.98 14.42 1.48
N ALA A 2 -24.54 15.28 0.56
CA ALA A 2 -24.15 14.92 -0.80
C ALA A 2 -22.76 14.27 -0.79
N GLY A 3 -22.71 12.94 -0.62
CA GLY A 3 -21.50 12.16 -0.80
C GLY A 3 -21.12 12.19 -2.28
N ARG A 4 -20.05 12.92 -2.61
CA ARG A 4 -19.45 12.97 -3.94
C ARG A 4 -19.43 11.57 -4.56
N ALA A 5 -20.08 11.40 -5.70
CA ALA A 5 -19.82 10.28 -6.60
C ALA A 5 -18.32 10.34 -6.92
N ALA A 6 -17.51 9.54 -6.22
CA ALA A 6 -16.10 9.43 -6.53
C ALA A 6 -16.03 8.82 -7.93
N GLY A 7 -15.84 9.65 -8.95
CA GLY A 7 -15.53 9.18 -10.29
C GLY A 7 -14.38 8.18 -10.23
N PHE A 8 -14.25 7.33 -11.24
CA PHE A 8 -13.26 6.24 -11.28
C PHE A 8 -11.86 6.61 -10.74
N GLY A 9 -11.38 7.83 -11.02
CA GLY A 9 -10.12 8.36 -10.49
C GLY A 9 -10.08 8.54 -8.96
N GLY A 10 -11.16 8.99 -8.33
CA GLY A 10 -11.24 9.14 -6.87
C GLY A 10 -11.25 7.80 -6.13
N GLN A 11 -11.85 6.78 -6.74
CA GLN A 11 -11.85 5.42 -6.17
C GLN A 11 -10.48 4.74 -6.32
N LEU A 12 -9.80 4.94 -7.45
CA LEU A 12 -8.44 4.45 -7.68
C LEU A 12 -7.45 5.10 -6.71
N ALA A 13 -7.53 6.42 -6.54
CA ALA A 13 -6.66 7.16 -5.61
C ALA A 13 -6.88 6.70 -4.16
N GLY A 14 -8.13 6.49 -3.74
CA GLY A 14 -8.44 5.99 -2.39
C GLY A 14 -7.86 4.59 -2.12
N CYS A 15 -8.03 3.66 -3.07
CA CYS A 15 -7.45 2.31 -2.95
C CYS A 15 -5.91 2.34 -2.97
N ALA A 16 -5.30 3.14 -3.85
CA ALA A 16 -3.85 3.27 -3.91
C ALA A 16 -3.26 3.82 -2.60
N ILE A 17 -3.88 4.85 -2.02
CA ILE A 17 -3.45 5.40 -0.72
C ILE A 17 -3.58 4.34 0.38
N ALA A 18 -4.69 3.58 0.42
CA ALA A 18 -4.88 2.52 1.39
C ALA A 18 -3.81 1.40 1.26
N CYS A 19 -3.47 1.00 0.03
CA CYS A 19 -2.43 0.02 -0.25
C CYS A 19 -1.04 0.53 0.17
N VAL A 20 -0.71 1.79 -0.08
CA VAL A 20 0.58 2.38 0.32
C VAL A 20 0.67 2.50 1.84
N VAL A 21 -0.37 3.00 2.50
CA VAL A 21 -0.35 3.18 3.96
C VAL A 21 -0.36 1.83 4.68
N GLY A 22 -1.29 0.94 4.35
CA GLY A 22 -1.41 -0.35 5.04
C GLY A 22 -0.38 -1.39 4.59
N GLY A 23 -0.07 -1.44 3.30
CA GLY A 23 0.81 -2.46 2.72
C GLY A 23 2.28 -2.10 2.73
N ILE A 24 2.63 -0.81 2.69
CA ILE A 24 4.04 -0.36 2.67
C ILE A 24 4.40 0.28 4.01
N ALA A 25 3.73 1.36 4.41
CA ALA A 25 4.17 2.11 5.59
C ALA A 25 4.14 1.27 6.88
N VAL A 26 3.05 0.53 7.11
CA VAL A 26 2.93 -0.36 8.29
C VAL A 26 3.96 -1.50 8.22
N VAL A 27 4.09 -2.14 7.06
CA VAL A 27 5.02 -3.28 6.89
C VAL A 27 6.47 -2.86 7.11
N TYR A 28 6.87 -1.70 6.62
CA TYR A 28 8.22 -1.17 6.85
C TYR A 28 8.44 -0.69 8.28
N ALA A 29 7.42 -0.09 8.91
CA ALA A 29 7.51 0.37 10.30
C ALA A 29 7.76 -0.80 11.28
N PHE A 30 7.16 -1.96 11.05
CA PHE A 30 7.40 -3.16 11.86
C PHE A 30 8.56 -4.03 11.32
N GLY A 31 8.76 -4.05 10.00
CA GLY A 31 9.80 -4.85 9.34
C GLY A 31 11.22 -4.33 9.58
N VAL A 32 11.44 -3.01 9.57
CA VAL A 32 12.78 -2.42 9.79
C VAL A 32 13.32 -2.71 11.20
N PRO A 33 12.55 -2.53 12.29
CA PRO A 33 13.00 -2.92 13.64
C PRO A 33 13.28 -4.42 13.75
N TRP A 34 12.41 -5.27 13.19
CA TRP A 34 12.60 -6.72 13.20
C TRP A 34 13.86 -7.14 12.43
N LEU A 35 14.10 -6.55 11.26
CA LEU A 35 15.29 -6.83 10.47
C LEU A 35 16.56 -6.43 11.24
N ALA A 36 16.54 -5.28 11.91
CA ALA A 36 17.66 -4.81 12.72
C ALA A 36 17.96 -5.74 13.92
N THR A 37 16.93 -6.28 14.59
CA THR A 37 17.13 -7.19 15.73
C THR A 37 17.66 -8.56 15.29
N VAL A 38 17.15 -9.11 14.18
CA VAL A 38 17.57 -10.43 13.68
C VAL A 38 18.96 -10.39 13.06
N THR A 39 19.27 -9.36 12.27
CA THR A 39 20.58 -9.26 11.58
C THR A 39 21.66 -8.64 12.44
N LYS A 40 21.32 -8.12 13.64
CA LYS A 40 22.21 -7.33 14.52
C LYS A 40 22.93 -6.17 13.82
N MET A 41 22.41 -5.71 12.67
CA MET A 41 22.98 -4.59 11.93
C MET A 41 22.43 -3.26 12.46
N GLY A 42 23.24 -2.20 12.34
CA GLY A 42 22.79 -0.85 12.67
C GLY A 42 21.56 -0.43 11.86
N LEU A 43 20.64 0.29 12.50
CA LEU A 43 19.33 0.68 11.96
C LEU A 43 19.42 1.34 10.58
N ALA A 44 20.48 2.12 10.33
CA ALA A 44 20.73 2.78 9.05
C ALA A 44 20.98 1.78 7.90
N LYS A 45 21.72 0.68 8.15
CA LYS A 45 21.96 -0.37 7.16
C LYS A 45 20.68 -1.17 6.87
N ALA A 46 19.92 -1.48 7.91
CA ALA A 46 18.62 -2.14 7.78
C ALA A 46 17.69 -1.29 6.90
N ALA A 47 17.58 0.02 7.16
CA ALA A 47 16.75 0.93 6.36
C ALA A 47 17.16 0.94 4.88
N THR A 48 18.46 1.02 4.57
CA THR A 48 18.94 0.99 3.17
C THR A 48 18.65 -0.33 2.47
N ALA A 49 18.67 -1.46 3.19
CA ALA A 49 18.35 -2.77 2.60
C ALA A 49 16.89 -2.85 2.16
N VAL A 50 15.98 -2.21 2.90
CA VAL A 50 14.55 -2.27 2.59
C VAL A 50 14.16 -1.35 1.43
N VAL A 51 15.01 -0.37 1.07
CA VAL A 51 14.79 0.53 -0.09
C VAL A 51 14.68 -0.25 -1.41
N VAL A 52 15.38 -1.38 -1.53
CA VAL A 52 15.31 -2.22 -2.75
C VAL A 52 13.91 -2.83 -2.98
N PHE A 53 13.11 -2.98 -1.91
CA PHE A 53 11.76 -3.52 -1.98
C PHE A 53 10.70 -2.47 -2.31
N VAL A 54 11.01 -1.17 -2.15
CA VAL A 54 10.10 -0.05 -2.43
C VAL A 54 9.60 -0.05 -3.88
N PRO A 55 10.45 -0.20 -4.92
CA PRO A 55 9.95 -0.24 -6.30
C PRO A 55 9.01 -1.43 -6.56
N GLY A 56 9.27 -2.60 -5.96
CA GLY A 56 8.39 -3.77 -6.07
C GLY A 56 7.04 -3.56 -5.39
N ASP A 57 7.05 -2.88 -4.24
CA ASP A 57 5.85 -2.57 -3.48
C ASP A 57 4.98 -1.50 -4.15
N LEU A 58 5.59 -0.53 -4.84
CA LEU A 58 4.87 0.41 -5.69
C LEU A 58 4.14 -0.30 -6.82
N ILE A 59 4.78 -1.28 -7.47
CA ILE A 59 4.14 -2.09 -8.52
C ILE A 59 2.96 -2.89 -7.93
N LYS A 60 3.15 -3.53 -6.76
CA LYS A 60 2.07 -4.24 -6.07
C LYS A 60 0.92 -3.32 -5.70
N ALA A 61 1.19 -2.12 -5.17
CA ALA A 61 0.16 -1.16 -4.80
C ALA A 61 -0.62 -0.67 -6.03
N ALA A 62 0.06 -0.42 -7.16
CA ALA A 62 -0.59 -0.05 -8.40
C ALA A 62 -1.49 -1.17 -8.94
N LEU A 63 -1.00 -2.41 -8.95
CA LEU A 63 -1.77 -3.59 -9.35
C LEU A 63 -2.96 -3.82 -8.42
N ALA A 64 -2.77 -3.72 -7.10
CA ALA A 64 -3.82 -3.90 -6.11
C ALA A 64 -4.92 -2.83 -6.25
N ALA A 65 -4.55 -1.56 -6.43
CA ALA A 65 -5.51 -0.49 -6.69
C ALA A 65 -6.26 -0.70 -8.02
N TRP A 66 -5.56 -1.13 -9.07
CA TRP A 66 -6.18 -1.44 -10.35
C TRP A 66 -7.18 -2.59 -10.21
N VAL A 67 -6.78 -3.73 -9.64
CA VAL A 67 -7.67 -4.87 -9.41
C VAL A 67 -8.86 -4.48 -8.53
N ALA A 68 -8.64 -3.76 -7.43
CA ALA A 68 -9.71 -3.33 -6.53
C ALA A 68 -10.76 -2.47 -7.25
N THR A 69 -10.34 -1.52 -8.10
CA THR A 69 -11.30 -0.71 -8.86
C THR A 69 -12.02 -1.49 -9.95
N ARG A 70 -11.40 -2.52 -10.55
CA ARG A 70 -12.07 -3.39 -11.52
C ARG A 70 -13.06 -4.34 -10.85
N VAL A 71 -12.70 -4.90 -9.69
CA VAL A 71 -13.56 -5.77 -8.91
C VAL A 71 -14.78 -5.00 -8.40
N GLU A 72 -14.61 -3.81 -7.85
CA GLU A 72 -15.73 -2.98 -7.37
C GLU A 72 -16.73 -2.60 -8.48
N ARG A 73 -16.28 -2.55 -9.75
CA ARG A 73 -17.19 -2.33 -10.89
C ARG A 73 -18.05 -3.55 -11.22
N VAL A 74 -17.54 -4.76 -11.02
CA VAL A 74 -18.25 -6.01 -11.33
C VAL A 74 -19.04 -6.51 -10.13
N TRP A 75 -18.51 -6.28 -8.93
CA TRP A 75 -19.07 -6.71 -7.65
C TRP A 75 -18.95 -5.56 -6.64
N PRO A 76 -19.92 -4.64 -6.60
CA PRO A 76 -19.88 -3.51 -5.69
C PRO A 76 -20.07 -3.99 -4.24
N MET A 77 -18.98 -4.03 -3.48
CA MET A 77 -18.96 -4.42 -2.07
C MET A 77 -19.10 -3.22 -1.15
N ARG A 78 -18.69 -2.05 -1.65
CA ARG A 78 -18.85 -0.79 -0.93
C ARG A 78 -20.32 -0.39 -1.04
N GLY A 79 -21.16 -0.93 -0.14
CA GLY A 79 -22.60 -0.62 -0.06
C GLY A 79 -22.88 0.86 0.18
N ARG A 80 -22.76 1.66 -0.89
CA ARG A 80 -23.10 3.08 -1.00
C ARG A 80 -23.97 3.26 -2.23
#